data_AF-A0A834F2S0-F1
#
_entry.id   AF-A0A834F2S0-F1
#
_cell.length_a   1.000
_cell.length_b   1.000
_cell.length_c   1.000
_cell.angle_alpha   90.00
_cell.angle_beta   90.00
_cell.angle_gamma   90.00
#
_symmetry.space_group_name_H-M   'P 1'
#
loop_
_entity.id
_entity.type
_entity.pdbx_description
1 polymer ?
#
loop_
_entity_poly.entity_id
_entity_poly.type
_entity_poly.pdbx_seq_one_letter_code
_entity_poly.pdbx_strand_id
1 'polypeptide(L)'
;MNAPYSWIEIVALVLIFNVCFSTSYQRTETQPQVCELCSGSVRNNSTVDRFCSWSAGRIQGRCCLRNNSMGDPERIIGLDLSNCSLTHVENLQGASTVVMIDFSLNPIVNISDTVFQGFGDLNFMILPPHVVCPGGNTSWEKVELKEGNRLCEGQKNMCNQTGQPCKSSVFHCFF
;
A
#
# COMPACT_ATOMS: atom_id res chain seq x y z
N MET A 1 -34.55 -2.09 57.85
CA MET A 1 -34.51 -0.67 57.47
C MET A 1 -33.85 -0.62 56.10
N ASN A 2 -34.64 -0.57 55.03
CA ASN A 2 -34.11 -0.58 53.66
C ASN A 2 -34.21 0.85 53.16
N ALA A 3 -33.07 1.49 52.91
CA ALA A 3 -33.03 2.81 52.29
C ALA A 3 -33.51 2.69 50.85
N PRO A 4 -34.51 3.49 50.40
CA PRO A 4 -34.84 3.54 49.00
C PRO A 4 -33.68 4.25 48.29
N TYR A 5 -32.94 3.53 47.45
CA TYR A 5 -31.96 4.16 46.58
C TYR A 5 -32.65 5.26 45.77
N SER A 6 -32.09 6.47 45.86
CA SER A 6 -32.62 7.64 45.18
C SER A 6 -32.65 7.36 43.68
N TRP A 7 -33.80 7.61 43.03
CA TRP A 7 -33.96 7.46 41.58
C TRP A 7 -32.87 8.18 40.79
N ILE A 8 -32.32 9.26 41.35
CA ILE A 8 -31.23 10.04 40.77
C ILE A 8 -29.92 9.24 40.70
N GLU A 9 -29.61 8.43 41.71
CA GLU A 9 -28.39 7.60 41.73
C GLU A 9 -28.45 6.46 40.71
N ILE A 10 -29.64 5.89 40.51
CA ILE A 10 -29.87 4.84 39.50
C ILE A 10 -29.73 5.42 38.09
N VAL A 11 -30.32 6.59 37.83
CA VAL A 11 -30.20 7.27 36.52
C VAL A 11 -28.75 7.68 36.26
N ALA A 12 -28.05 8.19 37.27
CA ALA A 12 -26.63 8.56 37.15
C ALA A 12 -25.76 7.33 36.83
N LEU A 13 -25.98 6.19 37.48
CA LEU A 13 -25.25 4.95 37.19
C LEU A 13 -25.51 4.42 35.78
N VAL A 14 -26.75 4.49 35.29
CA VAL A 14 -27.10 4.08 33.91
C VAL A 14 -26.46 5.00 32.87
N LEU A 15 -26.42 6.31 33.14
CA LEU A 15 -25.76 7.27 32.25
C LEU A 15 -24.24 7.10 32.25
N ILE A 16 -23.62 6.89 33.42
CA ILE A 16 -22.17 6.62 33.53
C ILE A 16 -21.82 5.30 32.84
N PHE A 17 -22.65 4.25 32.98
CA PHE A 17 -22.47 2.99 32.26
C PHE A 17 -22.62 3.20 30.74
N ASN A 18 -23.61 3.96 30.26
CA ASN A 18 -23.69 4.25 28.83
C ASN A 18 -22.49 5.07 28.34
N VAL A 19 -22.02 6.07 29.09
CA VAL A 19 -20.84 6.88 28.71
C VAL A 19 -19.54 6.07 28.75
N CYS A 20 -19.35 5.19 29.74
CA CYS A 20 -18.16 4.34 29.85
C CYS A 20 -18.13 3.17 28.85
N PHE A 21 -19.29 2.70 28.38
CA PHE A 21 -19.39 1.58 27.43
C PHE A 21 -19.62 2.01 25.97
N SER A 22 -19.88 3.31 25.70
CA SER A 22 -20.10 3.83 24.34
C SER A 22 -18.84 4.13 23.53
N THR A 23 -17.65 3.83 24.04
CA THR A 23 -16.41 3.97 23.26
C THR A 23 -15.74 2.63 23.01
N SER A 24 -16.51 1.65 22.54
CA SER A 24 -15.94 0.67 21.61
C SER A 24 -15.94 1.31 20.22
N TYR A 25 -14.94 2.17 19.97
CA TYR A 25 -14.63 2.63 18.63
C TYR A 25 -14.12 1.40 17.86
N GLN A 26 -15.04 0.61 17.31
CA GLN A 26 -14.73 -0.31 16.23
C GLN A 26 -14.17 0.59 15.13
N ARG A 27 -12.84 0.72 15.05
CA ARG A 27 -12.21 1.08 13.78
C ARG A 27 -12.61 -0.05 12.84
N THR A 28 -13.69 0.14 12.10
CA THR A 28 -13.85 -0.57 10.84
C THR A 28 -12.65 -0.13 10.03
N GLU A 29 -11.58 -0.92 10.03
CA GLU A 29 -10.48 -0.73 9.09
C GLU A 29 -11.09 -0.88 7.70
N THR A 30 -11.52 0.24 7.12
CA THR A 30 -11.84 0.30 5.71
C THR A 30 -10.58 -0.06 4.96
N GLN A 31 -10.52 -1.30 4.50
CA GLN A 31 -9.45 -1.81 3.67
C GLN A 31 -9.17 -0.83 2.53
N PRO A 32 -7.90 -0.47 2.26
CA PRO A 32 -7.58 0.39 1.14
C PRO A 32 -8.13 -0.22 -0.15
N GLN A 33 -8.88 0.57 -0.93
CA GLN A 33 -9.52 0.11 -2.18
C GLN A 33 -8.52 -0.55 -3.14
N VAL A 34 -7.26 -0.10 -3.09
CA VAL A 34 -6.15 -0.64 -3.90
C VAL A 34 -5.90 -2.13 -3.63
N CYS A 35 -6.17 -2.62 -2.42
CA CYS A 35 -5.99 -4.04 -2.06
C CYS A 35 -7.06 -4.95 -2.66
N GLU A 36 -8.15 -4.38 -3.16
CA GLU A 36 -9.27 -5.11 -3.78
C GLU A 36 -9.45 -4.69 -5.26
N LEU A 37 -8.45 -4.01 -5.85
CA LEU A 37 -8.50 -3.54 -7.24
C LEU A 37 -8.71 -4.71 -8.23
N CYS A 38 -8.27 -5.91 -7.85
CA CYS A 38 -8.68 -7.15 -8.50
C CYS A 38 -8.94 -8.25 -7.47
N SER A 39 -9.93 -9.10 -7.76
CA SER A 39 -10.39 -10.17 -6.87
C SER A 39 -9.29 -11.15 -6.51
N GLY A 40 -9.30 -11.67 -5.28
CA GLY A 40 -8.39 -12.72 -4.82
C GLY A 40 -7.28 -12.18 -3.91
N SER A 41 -6.45 -13.09 -3.41
CA SER A 41 -5.30 -12.74 -2.58
C SER A 41 -4.02 -12.57 -3.41
N VAL A 42 -2.97 -12.05 -2.77
CA VAL A 42 -1.58 -12.21 -3.25
C VAL A 42 -1.37 -13.67 -3.69
N ARG A 43 -0.73 -13.86 -4.85
CA ARG A 43 -0.56 -15.18 -5.45
C ARG A 43 0.52 -15.96 -4.72
N ASN A 44 0.20 -17.18 -4.29
CA ASN A 44 1.14 -18.04 -3.57
C ASN A 44 2.47 -18.18 -4.32
N ASN A 45 3.56 -18.04 -3.57
CA ASN A 45 4.95 -18.11 -4.03
C ASN A 45 5.32 -17.07 -5.10
N SER A 46 4.50 -16.03 -5.30
CA SER A 46 4.89 -14.87 -6.10
C SER A 46 6.06 -14.14 -5.44
N THR A 47 6.67 -13.21 -6.18
CA THR A 47 7.73 -12.38 -5.61
C THR A 47 7.19 -11.50 -4.48
N VAL A 48 5.95 -11.00 -4.60
CA VAL A 48 5.28 -10.22 -3.55
C VAL A 48 4.97 -11.08 -2.32
N ASP A 49 4.50 -12.31 -2.49
CA ASP A 49 4.23 -13.25 -1.39
C ASP A 49 5.50 -13.52 -0.56
N ARG A 50 6.60 -13.88 -1.25
CA ARG A 50 7.90 -14.13 -0.61
C ARG A 50 8.46 -12.88 0.07
N PHE A 51 8.36 -11.72 -0.60
CA PHE A 51 8.73 -10.43 0.00
C PHE A 51 7.92 -10.13 1.26
N CYS A 52 6.61 -10.42 1.23
CA CYS A 52 5.73 -10.18 2.36
C CYS A 52 6.14 -11.05 3.56
N SER A 53 6.37 -12.34 3.32
CA SER A 53 6.83 -13.26 4.36
C SER A 53 8.16 -12.82 4.97
N TRP A 54 9.14 -12.44 4.14
CA TRP A 54 10.45 -11.97 4.65
C TRP A 54 10.30 -10.66 5.43
N SER A 55 9.42 -9.77 4.98
CA SER A 55 9.17 -8.50 5.64
C SER A 55 8.40 -8.63 6.96
N ALA A 56 8.05 -9.85 7.39
CA ALA A 56 7.12 -10.11 8.49
C ALA A 56 5.79 -9.35 8.30
N GLY A 57 5.36 -9.23 7.03
CA GLY A 57 4.12 -8.58 6.65
C GLY A 57 2.93 -9.53 6.74
N ARG A 58 1.74 -8.94 6.67
CA ARG A 58 0.45 -9.62 6.66
C ARG A 58 -0.22 -9.43 5.30
N ILE A 59 -0.72 -10.50 4.72
CA ILE A 59 -1.47 -10.43 3.47
C ILE A 59 -2.92 -10.02 3.76
N GLN A 60 -3.43 -9.07 2.98
CA GLN A 60 -4.84 -8.70 2.95
C GLN A 60 -5.24 -8.34 1.51
N GLY A 61 -6.12 -9.15 0.92
CA GLY A 61 -6.42 -9.08 -0.51
C GLY A 61 -5.13 -9.17 -1.32
N ARG A 62 -4.93 -8.20 -2.22
CA ARG A 62 -3.73 -8.04 -3.06
C ARG A 62 -2.57 -7.30 -2.39
N CYS A 63 -2.73 -6.87 -1.15
CA CYS A 63 -1.71 -6.11 -0.43
C CYS A 63 -0.91 -6.98 0.54
N CYS A 64 0.37 -6.65 0.66
CA CYS A 64 1.18 -6.94 1.82
C CYS A 64 1.22 -5.71 2.73
N LEU A 65 0.71 -5.85 3.93
CA LEU A 65 0.63 -4.82 4.96
C LEU A 65 1.73 -5.03 6.00
N ARG A 66 2.28 -3.94 6.53
CA ARG A 66 3.25 -3.99 7.64
C ARG A 66 3.10 -2.77 8.53
N ASN A 67 3.24 -2.96 9.84
CA ASN A 67 3.48 -1.91 10.81
C ASN A 67 4.98 -1.86 11.17
N ASN A 68 5.52 -0.67 11.45
CA ASN A 68 6.92 -0.54 11.85
C ASN A 68 7.08 -0.78 13.37
N SER A 69 6.05 -0.51 14.16
CA SER A 69 6.00 -0.74 15.62
C SER A 69 4.56 -0.94 16.10
N MET A 70 4.41 -1.42 17.33
CA MET A 70 3.11 -1.59 17.97
C MET A 70 2.44 -0.22 18.13
N GLY A 71 1.30 -0.03 17.47
CA GLY A 71 0.53 1.22 17.47
C GLY A 71 0.66 2.06 16.20
N ASP A 72 1.62 1.76 15.32
CA ASP A 72 1.70 2.40 14.01
C ASP A 72 0.55 1.93 13.10
N PRO A 73 0.04 2.80 12.22
CA PRO A 73 -0.89 2.38 11.18
C PRO A 73 -0.20 1.36 10.26
N GLU A 74 -0.95 0.34 9.83
CA GLU A 74 -0.47 -0.55 8.78
C GLU A 74 -0.30 0.24 7.48
N ARG A 75 0.83 0.01 6.82
CA ARG A 75 1.14 0.55 5.51
C ARG A 75 1.25 -0.56 4.48
N ILE A 76 0.88 -0.27 3.24
CA ILE A 76 1.05 -1.19 2.12
C ILE A 76 2.53 -1.16 1.72
N ILE A 77 3.23 -2.28 1.86
CA ILE A 77 4.64 -2.42 1.46
C ILE A 77 4.81 -3.26 0.20
N GLY A 78 3.81 -4.08 -0.14
CA GLY A 78 3.79 -4.88 -1.37
C GLY A 78 2.40 -4.89 -1.99
N LEU A 79 2.33 -4.91 -3.32
CA LEU A 79 1.08 -4.92 -4.07
C LEU A 79 1.17 -5.92 -5.23
N ASP A 80 0.34 -6.95 -5.21
CA ASP A 80 0.27 -7.99 -6.24
C ASP A 80 -0.96 -7.79 -7.13
N LEU A 81 -0.78 -7.07 -8.24
CA LEU A 81 -1.79 -6.89 -9.27
C LEU A 81 -1.50 -7.79 -10.48
N SER A 82 -0.78 -8.90 -10.27
CA SER A 82 -0.47 -9.85 -11.33
C SER A 82 -1.71 -10.65 -11.75
N ASN A 83 -1.82 -10.94 -13.05
CA ASN A 83 -2.89 -11.76 -13.62
C ASN A 83 -4.31 -11.26 -13.27
N CYS A 84 -4.51 -9.95 -13.36
CA CYS A 84 -5.77 -9.28 -13.05
C CYS A 84 -6.55 -8.84 -14.29
N SER A 85 -6.09 -9.23 -15.49
CA SER A 85 -6.64 -8.79 -16.78
C SER A 85 -6.68 -7.27 -16.94
N LEU A 86 -5.78 -6.55 -16.28
CA LEU A 86 -5.70 -5.09 -16.35
C LEU A 86 -5.21 -4.64 -17.73
N THR A 87 -5.92 -3.72 -18.36
CA THR A 87 -5.47 -3.07 -19.61
C THR A 87 -4.88 -1.68 -19.35
N HIS A 88 -5.27 -1.06 -18.24
CA HIS A 88 -4.83 0.27 -17.79
C HIS A 88 -4.55 0.23 -16.28
N VAL A 89 -3.73 1.17 -15.81
CA VAL A 89 -3.37 1.31 -14.41
C VAL A 89 -3.65 2.75 -13.98
N GLU A 90 -4.53 2.92 -13.01
CA GLU A 90 -4.94 4.22 -12.46
C GLU A 90 -5.22 4.08 -10.95
N ASN A 91 -5.29 5.20 -10.23
CA ASN A 91 -5.79 5.28 -8.84
C ASN A 91 -5.04 4.42 -7.80
N LEU A 92 -3.70 4.38 -7.87
CA LEU A 92 -2.88 3.65 -6.89
C LEU A 92 -2.49 4.48 -5.65
N GLN A 93 -2.91 5.75 -5.56
CA GLN A 93 -2.43 6.70 -4.55
C GLN A 93 -2.62 6.24 -3.09
N GLY A 94 -3.60 5.35 -2.83
CA GLY A 94 -3.76 4.70 -1.52
C GLY A 94 -2.63 3.75 -1.11
N ALA A 95 -1.66 3.50 -1.99
CA ALA A 95 -0.52 2.60 -1.79
C ALA A 95 0.84 3.29 -2.04
N SER A 96 0.94 4.61 -1.82
CA SER A 96 2.18 5.37 -2.06
C SER A 96 3.40 4.92 -1.23
N THR A 97 3.19 4.16 -0.16
CA THR A 97 4.26 3.57 0.68
C THR A 97 4.80 2.23 0.17
N VAL A 98 4.30 1.75 -0.98
CA VAL A 98 4.65 0.44 -1.51
C VAL A 98 6.11 0.39 -1.94
N VAL A 99 6.79 -0.70 -1.58
CA VAL A 99 8.18 -0.96 -1.96
C VAL A 99 8.25 -1.83 -3.20
N MET A 100 7.29 -2.75 -3.35
CA MET A 100 7.25 -3.72 -4.44
C MET A 100 5.86 -3.81 -5.09
N ILE A 101 5.79 -3.69 -6.42
CA ILE A 101 4.55 -3.86 -7.19
C ILE A 101 4.75 -4.90 -8.30
N ASP A 102 3.79 -5.81 -8.44
CA ASP A 102 3.76 -6.79 -9.54
C ASP A 102 2.54 -6.57 -10.45
N PHE A 103 2.79 -6.23 -11.72
CA PHE A 103 1.80 -6.08 -12.79
C PHE A 103 1.92 -7.19 -13.85
N SER A 104 2.75 -8.22 -13.62
CA SER A 104 2.98 -9.29 -14.59
C SER A 104 1.66 -9.97 -15.01
N LEU A 105 1.68 -10.62 -16.18
CA LEU A 105 0.53 -11.39 -16.68
C LEU A 105 -0.74 -10.55 -16.91
N ASN A 106 -0.58 -9.26 -17.23
CA ASN A 106 -1.68 -8.39 -17.64
C ASN A 106 -1.48 -7.89 -19.08
N PRO A 107 -2.56 -7.63 -19.83
CA PRO A 107 -2.51 -7.05 -21.17
C PRO A 107 -2.27 -5.53 -21.17
N ILE A 108 -1.38 -5.04 -20.30
CA ILE A 108 -1.02 -3.62 -20.21
C ILE A 108 -0.07 -3.27 -21.35
N VAL A 109 -0.36 -2.18 -22.06
CA VAL A 109 0.49 -1.67 -23.16
C VAL A 109 1.43 -0.58 -22.67
N ASN A 110 0.94 0.30 -21.81
CA ASN A 110 1.71 1.39 -21.20
C ASN A 110 1.17 1.72 -19.81
N ILE A 111 1.98 2.43 -19.02
CA ILE A 111 1.55 2.97 -17.73
C ILE A 111 1.99 4.42 -17.69
N SER A 112 1.10 5.32 -17.25
CA SER A 112 1.47 6.71 -17.07
C SER A 112 2.35 6.87 -15.84
N ASP A 113 3.47 7.53 -16.05
CA ASP A 113 4.42 8.02 -15.05
C ASP A 113 3.74 8.77 -13.88
N THR A 114 2.64 9.49 -14.14
CA THR A 114 1.90 10.25 -13.13
C THR A 114 1.21 9.37 -12.08
N VAL A 115 0.93 8.10 -12.39
CA VAL A 115 0.32 7.14 -11.45
C VAL A 115 1.19 6.96 -10.20
N PHE A 116 2.51 6.97 -10.38
CA PHE A 116 3.49 6.72 -9.33
C PHE A 116 4.01 8.00 -8.69
N GLN A 117 3.39 9.15 -8.96
CA GLN A 117 3.74 10.38 -8.28
C GLN A 117 3.53 10.20 -6.77
N GLY A 118 4.60 10.43 -5.99
CA GLY A 118 4.59 10.32 -4.53
C GLY A 118 5.02 8.95 -3.98
N PHE A 119 5.38 7.98 -4.83
CA PHE A 119 5.75 6.61 -4.42
C PHE A 119 7.21 6.50 -3.96
N GLY A 120 7.63 7.33 -3.01
CA GLY A 120 9.04 7.53 -2.69
C GLY A 120 9.81 6.28 -2.20
N ASP A 121 9.09 5.26 -1.73
CA ASP A 121 9.65 4.01 -1.23
C ASP A 121 9.69 2.89 -2.29
N LEU A 122 9.11 3.11 -3.47
CA LEU A 122 9.03 2.12 -4.53
C LEU A 122 10.44 1.76 -5.01
N ASN A 123 10.75 0.48 -5.02
CA ASN A 123 12.11 0.03 -5.31
C ASN A 123 12.15 -1.20 -6.22
N PHE A 124 11.05 -1.94 -6.34
CA PHE A 124 10.94 -3.11 -7.20
C PHE A 124 9.61 -3.09 -7.97
N MET A 125 9.70 -3.23 -9.29
CA MET A 125 8.52 -3.37 -10.14
C MET A 125 8.69 -4.54 -11.11
N ILE A 126 7.65 -5.36 -11.22
CA ILE A 126 7.56 -6.47 -12.17
C ILE A 126 6.48 -6.09 -13.19
N LEU A 127 6.85 -6.06 -14.47
CA LEU A 127 6.02 -5.59 -15.57
C LEU A 127 5.89 -6.66 -16.66
N PRO A 128 4.84 -6.60 -17.49
CA PRO A 128 4.83 -7.30 -18.77
C PRO A 128 6.06 -6.89 -19.61
N PRO A 129 6.60 -7.80 -20.44
CA PRO A 129 7.95 -7.65 -21.02
C PRO A 129 8.11 -6.42 -21.93
N HIS A 130 7.02 -6.01 -22.58
CA HIS A 130 6.98 -4.89 -23.52
C HIS A 130 6.70 -3.54 -22.85
N VAL A 131 6.19 -3.54 -21.62
CA VAL A 131 5.94 -2.30 -20.87
C VAL A 131 7.28 -1.79 -20.36
N VAL A 132 7.56 -0.51 -20.57
CA VAL A 132 8.79 0.13 -20.10
C VAL A 132 8.65 0.50 -18.62
N CYS A 133 9.75 0.45 -17.87
CA CYS A 133 9.76 0.95 -16.50
C CYS A 133 9.31 2.42 -16.47
N PRO A 134 8.47 2.84 -15.52
CA PRO A 134 8.12 4.25 -15.35
C PRO A 134 9.38 5.10 -15.27
N GLY A 135 9.42 6.18 -16.05
CA GLY A 135 10.59 7.08 -16.18
C GLY A 135 11.72 6.58 -17.06
N GLY A 136 11.55 5.41 -17.66
CA GLY A 136 12.55 4.78 -18.50
C GLY A 136 13.70 4.18 -17.70
N ASN A 137 14.64 3.56 -18.42
CA ASN A 137 15.70 2.76 -17.80
C ASN A 137 16.67 3.58 -16.93
N THR A 138 16.81 4.88 -17.18
CA THR A 138 17.74 5.74 -16.44
C THR A 138 17.29 5.99 -15.01
N SER A 139 15.99 5.93 -14.74
CA SER A 139 15.38 6.12 -13.42
C SER A 139 15.58 4.93 -12.46
N TRP A 140 16.17 3.83 -12.95
CA TRP A 140 16.38 2.60 -12.18
C TRP A 140 17.87 2.22 -12.18
N GLU A 141 18.35 1.62 -11.10
CA GLU A 141 19.71 1.07 -11.00
C GLU A 141 19.86 -0.11 -11.95
N LYS A 142 18.82 -0.94 -12.06
CA LYS A 142 18.81 -2.14 -12.89
C LYS A 142 17.47 -2.30 -13.58
N VAL A 143 17.55 -2.57 -14.89
CA VAL A 143 16.40 -3.01 -15.69
C VAL A 143 16.81 -4.26 -16.46
N GLU A 144 16.05 -5.35 -16.30
CA GLU A 144 16.31 -6.59 -17.01
C GLU A 144 15.03 -7.28 -17.50
N LEU A 145 15.17 -8.11 -18.53
CA LEU A 145 14.13 -9.05 -18.96
C LEU A 145 14.45 -10.42 -18.36
N LYS A 146 13.56 -10.94 -17.51
CA LYS A 146 13.73 -12.23 -16.84
C LYS A 146 12.43 -12.99 -16.82
N GLU A 147 12.47 -14.26 -17.26
CA GLU A 147 11.31 -15.16 -17.25
C GLU A 147 10.07 -14.58 -17.94
N GLY A 148 10.27 -13.82 -19.03
CA GLY A 148 9.17 -13.19 -19.77
C GLY A 148 8.59 -11.94 -19.10
N ASN A 149 9.19 -11.42 -18.03
CA ASN A 149 8.81 -10.16 -17.38
C ASN A 149 9.94 -9.12 -17.52
N ARG A 150 9.57 -7.85 -17.46
CA ARG A 150 10.53 -6.75 -17.23
C ARG A 150 10.61 -6.48 -15.73
N LEU A 151 11.83 -6.44 -15.21
CA LEU A 151 12.12 -6.10 -13.82
C LEU A 151 12.77 -4.73 -13.77
N CYS A 152 12.26 -3.87 -12.89
CA CYS A 152 12.81 -2.55 -12.60
C CYS A 152 13.21 -2.54 -11.13
N GLU A 153 14.49 -2.39 -10.82
CA GLU A 153 15.04 -2.51 -9.47
C GLU A 153 15.91 -1.30 -9.13
N GLY A 154 15.85 -0.86 -7.88
CA GLY A 154 16.66 0.26 -7.39
C GLY A 154 16.17 1.59 -7.95
N GLN A 155 15.01 2.07 -7.51
CA GLN A 155 14.55 3.39 -7.98
C GLN A 155 15.58 4.45 -7.59
N LYS A 156 16.08 5.21 -8.58
CA LYS A 156 17.04 6.28 -8.30
C LYS A 156 16.30 7.51 -7.79
N ASN A 157 16.77 8.03 -6.67
CA ASN A 157 16.31 9.31 -6.16
C ASN A 157 16.94 10.45 -6.98
N MET A 158 16.16 11.07 -7.86
CA MET A 158 16.59 12.21 -8.69
C MET A 158 16.85 13.48 -7.87
N CYS A 159 16.37 13.53 -6.63
CA CYS A 159 16.47 14.72 -5.78
C CYS A 159 17.89 15.01 -5.29
N ASN A 160 18.68 13.97 -5.11
CA ASN A 160 20.08 14.12 -4.71
C ASN A 160 20.98 14.56 -5.88
N GLN A 161 20.50 14.49 -7.13
CA GLN A 161 21.32 14.73 -8.32
C GLN A 161 21.16 16.15 -8.88
N THR A 162 20.06 16.84 -8.61
CA THR A 162 19.80 18.19 -9.13
C THR A 162 20.26 19.32 -8.20
N GLY A 163 20.72 19.01 -6.99
CA GLY A 163 21.11 20.02 -5.99
C GLY A 163 19.95 20.88 -5.48
N GLN A 164 18.71 20.55 -5.86
CA GLN A 164 17.49 21.19 -5.37
C GLN A 164 16.88 20.38 -4.22
N PRO A 165 16.48 21.01 -3.11
CA PRO A 165 15.84 20.30 -2.02
C PRO A 165 14.45 19.81 -2.44
N CYS A 166 14.21 18.49 -2.34
CA CYS A 166 12.86 17.93 -2.30
C CYS A 166 12.12 18.55 -1.11
N LYS A 167 11.31 19.57 -1.34
CA LYS A 167 10.48 20.12 -0.26
C LYS A 167 9.30 19.18 -0.03
N SER A 168 9.30 18.60 1.16
CA SER A 168 8.44 17.53 1.69
C SER A 168 6.94 17.85 1.80
N SER A 169 6.31 18.55 0.86
CA SER A 169 4.85 18.71 0.97
C SER A 169 4.08 18.90 -0.32
N VAL A 170 4.64 19.45 -1.40
CA VAL A 170 4.00 19.43 -2.71
C VAL A 170 5.10 19.59 -3.77
N PHE A 171 5.14 18.67 -4.75
CA PHE A 171 6.02 18.60 -5.93
C PHE A 171 7.33 17.78 -5.83
N HIS A 172 7.24 16.61 -6.49
CA HIS A 172 8.20 15.87 -7.33
C HIS A 172 9.67 15.71 -6.92
N CYS A 173 10.04 14.44 -6.71
CA CYS A 173 11.14 13.83 -7.47
C CYS A 173 10.68 12.50 -8.06
N PHE A 174 9.89 12.62 -9.12
CA PHE A 174 9.65 11.57 -10.09
C PHE A 174 9.90 12.18 -11.46
N PHE A 175 10.75 11.51 -12.25
CA PHE A 175 11.29 11.86 -13.57
C PHE A 175 12.32 13.00 -13.57
#